data_AF-A0A7Y8LQ74-F1
#
_entry.id   AF-A0A7Y8LQ74-F1
#
_cell.length_a   1.000
_cell.length_b   1.000
_cell.length_c   1.000
_cell.angle_alpha   90.00
_cell.angle_beta   90.00
_cell.angle_gamma   90.00
#
_symmetry.space_group_name_H-M   'P 1'
#
loop_
_entity.id
_entity.type
_entity.pdbx_description
1 polymer ?
#
loop_
_entity_poly.entity_id
_entity_poly.type
_entity_poly.pdbx_seq_one_letter_code
_entity_poly.pdbx_strand_id
1 'polypeptide(L)'
;RPFIKDVNLQFPTRTKGVVEKCNFCEERLIQGLLPACVEACKEKALIFGDLNDPRSEIRRVLHGRHILQRQPELGTKPKVYYLV
;
A
#
# COMPACT_ATOMS: atom_id res chain seq x y z
N ARG A 1 -14.11 3.13 -24.09
CA ARG A 1 -14.49 3.30 -22.67
C ARG A 1 -15.52 4.44 -22.59
N PRO A 2 -16.78 4.21 -23.00
CA PRO A 2 -17.75 5.29 -23.14
C PRO A 2 -18.22 5.88 -21.79
N PHE A 3 -17.99 5.20 -20.67
CA PHE A 3 -18.46 5.60 -19.34
C PHE A 3 -17.44 6.41 -18.51
N ILE A 4 -16.22 6.64 -19.01
CA ILE A 4 -15.20 7.40 -18.28
C ILE A 4 -15.29 8.85 -18.75
N LYS A 5 -15.81 9.72 -17.87
CA LYS A 5 -16.01 11.14 -18.16
C LYS A 5 -14.69 11.91 -18.14
N ASP A 6 -13.85 11.62 -17.14
CA ASP A 6 -12.55 12.26 -16.94
C ASP A 6 -11.47 11.19 -16.80
N VAL A 7 -10.33 11.41 -17.48
CA VAL A 7 -9.18 10.50 -17.43
C VAL A 7 -8.11 11.13 -16.57
N ASN A 8 -7.69 10.43 -15.51
CA ASN A 8 -6.53 10.83 -14.73
C ASN A 8 -5.25 10.40 -15.45
N LEU A 9 -4.52 11.37 -16.01
CA LEU A 9 -3.27 11.13 -16.73
C LEU A 9 -2.08 10.81 -15.81
N GLN A 10 -2.20 11.04 -14.51
CA GLN A 10 -1.16 10.69 -13.52
C GLN A 10 -1.07 9.18 -13.28
N PHE A 11 -2.08 8.41 -13.73
CA PHE A 11 -2.14 6.97 -13.55
C PHE A 11 -2.33 6.28 -14.91
N PRO A 12 -1.60 5.20 -15.19
CA PRO A 12 -1.73 4.48 -16.45
C PRO A 12 -3.10 3.81 -16.55
N THR A 13 -3.88 4.26 -17.52
CA THR A 13 -5.09 3.54 -17.94
C THR A 13 -4.72 2.21 -18.57
N ARG A 14 -5.37 1.12 -18.16
CA ARG A 14 -5.10 -0.20 -18.73
C ARG A 14 -6.03 -0.55 -19.88
N THR A 15 -5.55 -1.46 -20.72
CA THR A 15 -6.25 -2.01 -21.89
C THR A 15 -6.73 -3.43 -21.59
N LYS A 16 -7.62 -3.94 -22.44
CA LYS A 16 -8.17 -5.29 -22.29
C LYS A 16 -7.06 -6.33 -22.35
N GLY A 17 -7.05 -7.25 -21.39
CA GLY A 17 -6.07 -8.35 -21.31
C GLY A 17 -4.84 -8.05 -20.42
N VAL A 18 -4.77 -6.88 -19.80
CA VAL A 18 -3.70 -6.53 -18.85
C VAL A 18 -4.11 -6.89 -17.42
N VAL A 19 -3.20 -7.50 -16.68
CA VAL A 19 -3.38 -7.82 -15.26
C VAL A 19 -3.00 -6.63 -14.40
N GLU A 20 -3.78 -6.39 -13.34
CA GLU A 20 -3.52 -5.34 -12.36
C GLU A 20 -3.38 -5.93 -10.96
N LYS A 21 -2.61 -5.24 -10.12
CA LYS A 21 -2.50 -5.54 -8.69
C LYS A 21 -2.17 -4.25 -7.93
N CYS A 22 -2.29 -4.29 -6.61
CA CYS A 22 -1.71 -3.27 -5.76
C CYS A 22 -0.19 -3.19 -5.97
N ASN A 23 0.29 -1.98 -6.25
CA ASN A 23 1.71 -1.62 -6.35
C ASN A 23 2.13 -0.62 -5.26
N PHE A 24 1.31 -0.48 -4.20
CA PHE A 24 1.48 0.53 -3.15
C PHE A 24 1.48 1.98 -3.65
N CYS A 25 0.76 2.25 -4.74
CA CYS A 25 0.65 3.58 -5.34
C CYS A 25 2.02 4.16 -5.69
N GLU A 26 2.86 3.39 -6.37
CA GLU A 26 4.21 3.79 -6.80
C GLU A 26 4.25 5.19 -7.40
N GLU A 27 3.33 5.49 -8.30
CA GLU A 27 3.16 6.79 -8.94
C GLU A 27 2.96 7.97 -7.96
N ARG A 28 2.36 7.71 -6.79
CA ARG A 28 2.21 8.70 -5.71
C ARG A 28 3.44 8.79 -4.84
N LEU A 29 4.06 7.64 -4.53
CA LEU A 29 5.27 7.58 -3.71
C LEU A 29 6.43 8.35 -4.34
N ILE A 30 6.57 8.30 -5.67
CA ILE A 30 7.59 9.08 -6.41
C ILE A 30 7.40 10.59 -6.19
N GLN A 31 6.17 11.06 -5.98
CA GLN A 31 5.85 12.46 -5.69
C GLN A 31 5.94 12.80 -4.19
N GLY A 32 6.35 11.85 -3.35
CA GLY A 32 6.36 12.02 -1.89
C GLY A 32 4.97 11.98 -1.24
N LEU A 33 3.94 11.56 -1.98
CA LEU A 33 2.57 11.45 -1.47
C LEU A 33 2.34 10.07 -0.85
N LEU A 34 1.49 10.01 0.19
CA LEU A 34 1.07 8.74 0.77
C LEU A 34 0.17 7.94 -0.19
N PRO A 35 0.13 6.60 -0.08
CA PRO A 35 -0.80 5.78 -0.86
C PRO A 35 -2.26 6.21 -0.65
N ALA A 36 -3.05 6.16 -1.72
CA ALA A 36 -4.42 6.68 -1.70
C ALA A 36 -5.32 5.99 -0.66
N CYS A 37 -5.13 4.68 -0.44
CA CYS A 37 -5.89 3.94 0.57
C CYS A 37 -5.57 4.39 2.01
N VAL A 38 -4.32 4.78 2.28
CA VAL A 38 -3.88 5.28 3.59
C VAL A 38 -4.46 6.67 3.83
N GLU A 39 -4.36 7.55 2.83
CA GLU A 39 -4.89 8.92 2.91
C GLU A 39 -6.42 8.93 3.09
N ALA A 40 -7.15 8.05 2.39
CA ALA A 40 -8.60 7.96 2.49
C ALA A 40 -9.10 7.40 3.82
N CYS A 41 -8.26 6.66 4.56
CA CYS A 41 -8.66 5.98 5.79
C CYS A 41 -8.68 6.94 6.99
N LYS A 42 -9.85 7.52 7.28
CA LYS A 42 -10.06 8.44 8.41
C LYS A 42 -9.73 7.82 9.77
N GLU A 43 -10.04 6.53 9.94
CA GLU A 43 -9.80 5.77 11.18
C GLU A 43 -8.33 5.36 11.36
N LYS A 44 -7.46 5.66 10.38
CA LYS A 44 -6.02 5.34 10.42
C LYS A 44 -5.74 3.84 10.65
N ALA A 45 -6.59 2.98 10.11
CA ALA A 45 -6.42 1.52 10.16
C ALA A 45 -5.25 1.05 9.28
N LEU A 46 -4.86 1.84 8.29
CA LEU A 46 -3.74 1.57 7.40
C LEU A 46 -2.57 2.48 7.75
N ILE A 47 -1.40 1.88 7.93
CA ILE A 47 -0.14 2.57 8.21
C ILE A 47 0.85 2.16 7.14
N PHE A 48 1.52 3.13 6.53
CA PHE A 48 2.47 2.90 5.45
C PHE A 48 3.76 3.68 5.75
N GLY A 49 4.90 3.07 5.44
CA GLY A 49 6.21 3.67 5.66
C GLY A 49 7.35 2.74 5.27
N ASP A 50 8.57 3.24 5.42
CA ASP A 50 9.78 2.47 5.12
C ASP A 50 10.15 1.52 6.28
N LEU A 51 10.26 0.23 5.98
CA LEU A 51 10.67 -0.80 6.94
C LEU A 51 12.17 -0.77 7.23
N ASN A 52 12.97 -0.14 6.37
CA ASN A 52 14.41 -0.01 6.53
C ASN A 52 14.79 1.17 7.42
N ASP A 53 13.97 2.21 7.49
CA ASP A 53 14.16 3.31 8.42
C ASP A 53 13.72 2.90 9.84
N PRO A 54 14.64 2.80 10.82
CA PRO A 54 14.30 2.44 12.20
C PRO A 54 13.44 3.50 12.90
N ARG A 55 13.41 4.74 12.41
CA ARG A 55 12.61 5.84 12.96
C ARG A 55 11.22 5.92 12.37
N SER A 56 10.90 5.07 11.39
CA SER A 56 9.59 5.09 10.74
C SER A 56 8.46 4.70 11.69
N GLU A 57 7.27 5.25 11.44
CA GLU A 57 6.09 4.93 12.24
C GLU A 57 5.77 3.43 12.21
N ILE A 58 5.97 2.78 11.05
CA ILE A 58 5.71 1.35 10.91
C ILE A 58 6.65 0.51 11.79
N ARG A 59 7.93 0.89 11.93
CA ARG A 59 8.85 0.20 12.84
C ARG A 59 8.38 0.30 14.28
N ARG A 60 7.98 1.49 14.72
CA ARG A 60 7.44 1.70 16.07
C ARG A 60 6.21 0.83 16.34
N VAL A 61 5.29 0.75 15.38
CA VAL A 61 4.06 -0.05 15.51
C VAL A 61 4.35 -1.54 15.55
N LEU A 62 5.25 -2.04 14.69
CA LEU A 62 5.60 -3.46 14.64
C LEU A 62 6.33 -3.95 15.91
N HIS A 63 7.07 -3.07 16.60
CA HIS A 63 7.72 -3.41 17.88
C HIS A 63 6.76 -3.42 19.07
N GLY A 64 5.69 -2.64 19.03
CA GLY A 64 4.81 -2.42 20.17
C GLY A 64 3.53 -3.26 20.22
N ARG A 65 3.25 -4.07 19.19
CA ARG A 65 1.99 -4.84 19.07
C ARG A 65 2.24 -6.25 18.55
N HIS A 66 1.26 -7.14 18.79
CA HIS A 66 1.26 -8.45 18.15
C HIS A 66 0.94 -8.31 16.65
N ILE A 67 1.77 -8.96 15.83
CA ILE A 67 1.69 -8.88 14.38
C ILE A 67 1.44 -10.25 13.79
N LEU A 68 0.64 -10.30 12.73
CA LEU A 68 0.38 -11.49 11.95
C LEU A 68 0.75 -11.24 10.48
N GLN A 69 1.50 -12.16 9.90
CA GLN A 69 1.68 -12.26 8.45
C GLN A 69 0.86 -13.43 7.93
N ARG A 70 0.34 -13.30 6.71
CA ARG A 70 -0.46 -14.35 6.07
C ARG A 70 0.48 -15.42 5.50
N GLN A 71 0.16 -16.69 5.77
CA GLN A 71 0.87 -17.87 5.26
C GLN A 71 2.40 -17.81 5.43
N PRO A 72 2.91 -17.58 6.67
CA PRO A 72 4.35 -17.51 6.92
C PRO A 72 5.09 -18.81 6.51
N GLU A 73 4.41 -19.96 6.53
CA GLU A 73 4.93 -21.27 6.15
C GLU A 73 5.43 -21.34 4.69
N LEU A 74 4.91 -20.47 3.80
CA LEU A 74 5.33 -20.44 2.39
C LEU A 74 6.62 -19.64 2.15
N GLY A 75 7.16 -18.96 3.18
CA GLY A 75 8.43 -18.24 3.07
C GLY A 75 8.42 -17.02 2.14
N THR A 76 7.25 -16.54 1.70
CA THR A 76 7.11 -15.42 0.75
C THR A 76 7.40 -14.05 1.36
N LYS A 77 7.46 -13.97 2.70
CA LYS A 77 7.80 -12.76 3.48
C LYS A 77 7.03 -11.51 3.01
N PRO A 78 5.68 -11.54 3.00
CA PRO A 78 4.87 -10.43 2.51
C PRO A 78 5.15 -9.14 3.29
N LYS A 79 5.05 -7.99 2.63
CA LYS A 79 5.30 -6.67 3.24
C LYS A 79 4.04 -6.01 3.81
N VAL A 80 3.01 -6.81 4.06
CA VAL A 80 1.77 -6.39 4.73
C VAL A 80 1.68 -7.15 6.04
N TYR A 81 1.50 -6.40 7.13
CA TYR A 81 1.41 -6.92 8.49
C TYR A 81 0.04 -6.55 9.05
N TYR A 82 -0.63 -7.52 9.68
CA TYR A 82 -1.89 -7.31 10.36
C TYR A 82 -1.62 -7.14 11.86
N LEU A 83 -2.27 -6.13 12.45
CA LEU A 83 -2.20 -5.88 13.89
C LEU A 83 -3.34 -6.65 14.57
N VAL A 84 -3.03 -7.30 15.69
CA VAL A 84 -3.99 -8.02 16.55
C VAL A 84 -4.09 -7.30 17.89
#